data_AF-A0A9Q3HHN7-F1
#
_entry.id   AF-A0A9Q3HHN7-F1
#
_cell.length_a   1.000
_cell.length_b   1.000
_cell.length_c   1.000
_cell.angle_alpha   90.00
_cell.angle_beta   90.00
_cell.angle_gamma   90.00
#
_symmetry.space_group_name_H-M   'P 1'
#
loop_
_entity.id
_entity.type
_entity.pdbx_description
1 polymer ?
#
loop_
_entity_poly.entity_id
_entity_poly.type
_entity_poly.pdbx_seq_one_letter_code
_entity_poly.pdbx_strand_id
1 'polypeptide(L)'
;MEFLYLLWALEKLHYYLDGGVFEVITGCNSVKSLLNMTIPNRHMLRWQIAIQEYRGNMNIAHKAGNIHKSSDGFSSWSLANTPDNPAYVPLKAELQIPIE
;
A
#
# COMPACT_ATOMS: atom_id res chain seq x y z
N MET A 1 -5.27 -2.34 -0.82
CA MET A 1 -4.32 -3.08 0.04
C MET A 1 -2.88 -2.83 -0.36
N GLU A 2 -2.48 -3.08 -1.61
CA GLU A 2 -1.07 -2.97 -2.04
C GLU A 2 -0.48 -1.55 -1.93
N PHE A 3 -1.29 -0.52 -2.13
CA PHE A 3 -0.83 0.87 -2.00
C PHE A 3 -0.49 1.26 -0.56
N LEU A 4 -1.22 0.69 0.40
CA LEU A 4 -0.96 0.92 1.82
C LEU A 4 0.37 0.28 2.24
N TYR A 5 0.65 -0.92 1.73
CA TYR A 5 1.92 -1.61 1.98
C TYR A 5 3.11 -0.83 1.42
N LEU A 6 2.96 -0.26 0.22
CA LEU A 6 3.98 0.63 -0.36
C LEU A 6 4.25 1.84 0.53
N LEU A 7 3.20 2.57 0.93
CA LEU A 7 3.33 3.74 1.81
C LEU A 7 4.02 3.37 3.12
N TRP A 8 3.61 2.26 3.73
CA TRP A 8 4.21 1.77 4.97
C TRP A 8 5.69 1.40 4.79
N ALA A 9 6.05 0.74 3.69
CA ALA A 9 7.44 0.42 3.38
C ALA A 9 8.29 1.68 3.20
N LEU A 10 7.78 2.68 2.47
CA LEU A 10 8.45 3.97 2.31
C LEU A 10 8.63 4.70 3.65
N GLU A 11 7.62 4.69 4.51
CA GLU A 11 7.70 5.28 5.85
C GLU A 11 8.78 4.61 6.71
N LYS A 12 8.86 3.27 6.68
CA LYS A 12 9.86 2.53 7.46
C LYS A 12 11.28 2.66 6.91
N LEU A 13 11.42 2.81 5.60
CA LEU A 13 12.72 2.95 4.95
C LEU A 13 13.13 4.41 4.70
N HIS A 14 12.35 5.41 5.14
CA HIS A 14 12.60 6.84 4.86
C HIS A 14 14.07 7.24 5.07
N TYR A 15 14.68 6.88 6.20
CA TYR A 15 16.09 7.19 6.51
C TYR A 15 17.12 6.60 5.53
N TYR A 16 16.78 5.53 4.83
CA TYR A 16 17.65 4.89 3.83
C TYR A 16 17.38 5.38 2.40
N LEU A 17 16.18 5.93 2.17
CA LEU A 17 15.74 6.40 0.87
C LEU A 17 16.02 7.89 0.67
N ASP A 18 16.20 8.63 1.77
CA ASP A 18 16.51 10.05 1.73
C ASP A 18 17.84 10.31 1.00
N GLY A 19 17.81 11.20 0.00
CA GLY A 19 18.95 11.54 -0.87
C GLY A 19 19.37 10.47 -1.89
N GLY A 20 18.75 9.29 -1.91
CA GLY A 20 19.10 8.18 -2.82
C GLY A 20 18.13 8.02 -3.99
N VAL A 21 18.62 7.44 -5.11
CA VAL A 21 17.77 6.97 -6.21
C VAL A 21 17.46 5.49 -5.99
N PHE A 22 16.17 5.13 -6.03
CA PHE A 22 15.75 3.75 -5.74
C PHE A 22 14.65 3.27 -6.68
N GLU A 23 14.56 1.95 -6.82
CA GLU A 23 13.55 1.28 -7.64
C GLU A 23 12.54 0.55 -6.76
N VAL A 24 11.26 0.86 -6.95
CA VAL A 24 10.14 0.14 -6.33
C VAL A 24 9.61 -0.87 -7.32
N ILE A 25 9.76 -2.15 -6.98
CA ILE A 25 9.19 -3.26 -7.74
C ILE A 25 7.87 -3.65 -7.09
N THR A 26 6.77 -3.57 -7.83
CA THR A 26 5.44 -3.92 -7.34
C THR A 26 4.71 -4.83 -8.32
N GLY A 27 3.90 -5.77 -7.79
CA GLY A 27 3.05 -6.68 -8.56
C GLY A 27 1.78 -6.02 -9.11
N CYS A 28 1.49 -4.78 -8.74
CA CYS A 28 0.24 -4.11 -9.07
C CYS A 28 0.40 -2.94 -10.04
N ASN A 29 -0.29 -3.02 -11.18
CA ASN A 29 -0.32 -1.96 -12.19
C ASN A 29 -1.00 -0.67 -11.70
N SER A 30 -1.87 -0.76 -10.71
CA SER A 30 -2.61 0.38 -10.16
C SER A 30 -1.69 1.42 -9.52
N VAL A 31 -0.53 1.00 -9.01
CA VAL A 31 0.46 1.92 -8.41
C VAL A 31 1.06 2.84 -9.47
N LYS A 32 1.44 2.27 -10.61
CA LYS A 32 1.96 3.02 -11.76
C LYS A 32 0.90 3.97 -12.32
N SER A 33 -0.35 3.51 -12.40
CA SER A 33 -1.47 4.34 -12.85
C SER A 33 -1.72 5.53 -11.91
N LEU A 34 -1.56 5.36 -10.60
CA LEU A 34 -1.81 6.42 -9.64
C LEU A 34 -0.84 7.60 -9.78
N LEU A 35 0.44 7.32 -10.03
CA LEU A 35 1.45 8.38 -10.19
C LEU A 35 1.28 9.22 -11.46
N ASN A 36 0.57 8.67 -12.44
CA ASN A 36 0.29 9.29 -13.73
C ASN A 36 -1.12 9.88 -13.83
N MET A 37 -1.92 9.83 -12.76
CA MET A 37 -3.29 10.37 -12.77
C MET A 37 -3.30 11.89 -12.75
N THR A 38 -3.96 12.48 -13.75
CA THR A 38 -4.16 13.93 -13.89
C THR A 38 -5.26 14.49 -12.99
N ILE A 39 -6.24 13.66 -12.60
CA ILE A 39 -7.36 14.06 -11.73
C ILE A 39 -7.55 12.98 -10.64
N PRO A 40 -6.90 13.12 -9.48
CA PRO A 40 -7.02 12.14 -8.40
C PRO A 40 -8.33 12.33 -7.61
N ASN A 41 -8.97 11.21 -7.25
CA ASN A 41 -10.00 11.19 -6.20
C ASN A 41 -9.40 11.66 -4.85
N ARG A 42 -10.18 12.23 -3.92
CA ARG A 42 -9.71 12.74 -2.61
C ARG A 42 -8.80 11.77 -1.86
N HIS A 43 -9.10 10.46 -1.88
CA HIS A 43 -8.24 9.45 -1.24
C HIS A 43 -6.92 9.22 -2.00
N MET A 44 -6.97 9.29 -3.32
CA MET A 44 -5.79 9.18 -4.20
C MET A 44 -4.88 10.39 -4.08
N LEU A 45 -5.46 11.58 -3.91
CA LEU A 45 -4.71 12.83 -3.73
C LEU A 45 -3.87 12.78 -2.44
N ARG A 46 -4.45 12.28 -1.34
CA ARG A 46 -3.71 12.10 -0.08
C ARG A 46 -2.48 11.21 -0.28
N TRP A 47 -2.60 10.14 -1.05
CA TRP A 47 -1.50 9.23 -1.33
C TRP A 47 -0.47 9.81 -2.28
N GLN A 48 -0.91 10.60 -3.28
CA GLN A 48 -0.01 11.32 -4.16
C GLN A 48 0.85 12.32 -3.38
N ILE A 49 0.26 13.08 -2.44
CA ILE A 49 1.00 14.02 -1.59
C ILE A 49 2.04 13.26 -0.73
N ALA A 50 1.65 12.13 -0.13
CA ALA A 50 2.56 11.34 0.70
C ALA A 50 3.78 10.77 -0.07
N ILE A 51 3.64 10.53 -1.38
CA ILE A 51 4.72 9.99 -2.22
C ILE A 51 5.48 11.09 -2.97
N GLN A 52 4.98 12.33 -2.95
CA GLN A 52 5.52 13.43 -3.72
C GLN A 52 7.00 13.69 -3.44
N GLU A 53 7.43 13.52 -2.17
CA GLU A 53 8.82 13.65 -1.73
C GLU A 53 9.77 12.69 -2.46
N TYR A 54 9.32 11.46 -2.69
CA TYR A 54 10.13 10.43 -3.35
C TYR A 54 10.00 10.45 -4.88
N ARG A 55 9.03 11.19 -5.44
CA ARG A 55 8.70 11.14 -6.87
C ARG A 55 9.87 11.50 -7.79
N GLY A 56 10.77 12.37 -7.33
CA GLY A 56 11.95 12.78 -8.11
C GLY A 56 13.02 11.70 -8.21
N ASN A 57 13.11 10.83 -7.20
CA ASN A 57 14.22 9.88 -7.05
C ASN A 57 13.76 8.40 -7.08
N MET A 58 12.46 8.16 -7.23
CA MET A 58 11.86 6.84 -7.22
C MET A 58 11.43 6.41 -8.62
N ASN A 59 11.94 5.27 -9.08
CA ASN A 59 11.47 4.61 -10.29
C ASN A 59 10.53 3.46 -9.93
N ILE A 60 9.33 3.39 -10.54
CA ILE A 60 8.38 2.29 -10.28
C ILE A 60 8.37 1.32 -11.47
N ALA A 61 8.81 0.10 -11.20
CA ALA A 61 8.72 -1.02 -12.14
C ALA A 61 7.59 -1.97 -11.73
N HIS A 62 6.68 -2.21 -12.66
CA HIS A 62 5.70 -3.29 -12.52
C HIS A 62 6.33 -4.59 -13.03
N LYS A 63 6.34 -5.64 -12.19
CA LYS A 63 6.74 -6.99 -12.60
C LYS A 63 5.64 -7.97 -12.25
N ALA A 64 4.95 -8.49 -13.27
CA ALA A 64 3.94 -9.53 -13.12
C ALA A 64 4.59 -10.92 -13.06
N GLY A 65 4.28 -11.70 -12.02
CA GLY A 65 4.58 -13.13 -11.92
C GLY A 65 5.76 -13.51 -11.02
N ASN A 66 5.64 -14.70 -10.37
CA ASN A 66 6.57 -15.62 -9.66
C ASN A 66 7.72 -15.09 -8.77
N ILE A 67 8.17 -13.85 -8.89
CA ILE A 67 9.26 -13.24 -8.12
C ILE A 67 8.75 -12.72 -6.76
N HIS A 68 7.43 -12.46 -6.65
CA HIS A 68 6.78 -12.01 -5.43
C HIS A 68 6.36 -13.16 -4.48
N LYS A 69 6.73 -14.43 -4.74
CA LYS A 69 6.39 -15.56 -3.85
C LYS A 69 6.75 -15.32 -2.38
N SER A 70 7.84 -14.61 -2.11
CA SER A 70 8.22 -14.22 -0.74
C SER A 70 7.30 -13.15 -0.14
N SER A 71 6.79 -12.21 -0.93
CA SER A 71 5.89 -11.14 -0.48
C SER A 71 4.43 -11.59 -0.40
N ASP A 72 3.99 -12.39 -1.36
CA ASP A 72 2.65 -13.00 -1.42
C ASP A 72 2.45 -14.02 -0.29
N GLY A 73 3.54 -14.62 0.19
CA GLY A 73 3.57 -15.41 1.41
C GLY A 73 3.15 -14.57 2.63
N PHE A 74 3.69 -13.37 2.82
CA PHE A 74 3.35 -12.54 3.98
C PHE A 74 1.91 -12.00 3.97
N SER A 75 1.36 -11.64 2.81
CA SER A 75 -0.04 -11.16 2.73
C SER A 75 -1.07 -12.25 3.02
N SER A 76 -0.69 -13.51 2.79
CA SER A 76 -1.52 -14.70 3.03
C SER A 76 -1.42 -15.23 4.47
N TRP A 77 -0.47 -14.74 5.27
CA TRP A 77 -0.27 -15.11 6.68
C TRP A 77 -0.92 -14.10 7.64
N SER A 78 -2.02 -13.49 7.22
CA SER A 78 -2.86 -12.72 8.15
C SER A 78 -3.38 -13.67 9.24
N LEU A 79 -3.18 -13.29 10.51
CA LEU A 79 -3.72 -14.05 11.64
C LEU A 79 -5.21 -14.25 11.43
N ALA A 80 -5.69 -15.48 11.63
CA ALA A 80 -7.11 -15.77 11.56
C ALA A 80 -7.88 -14.79 12.46
N ASN A 81 -9.04 -14.32 12.01
CA ASN A 81 -9.91 -13.43 12.78
C ASN A 81 -10.60 -14.22 13.91
N THR A 82 -9.77 -14.67 14.85
CA THR A 82 -10.12 -15.42 16.06
C THR A 82 -10.03 -14.49 17.26
N PRO A 83 -10.77 -14.74 18.35
CA PRO A 83 -10.76 -13.89 19.55
C PRO A 83 -9.36 -13.73 20.19
N ASP A 84 -8.44 -14.66 19.89
CA ASP A 84 -7.05 -14.62 20.35
C ASP A 84 -6.17 -13.63 19.54
N ASN A 85 -6.66 -13.15 18.39
CA ASN A 85 -5.98 -12.13 17.60
C ASN A 85 -6.20 -10.74 18.24
N PRO A 86 -5.15 -9.98 18.57
CA PRO A 86 -5.30 -8.62 19.12
C PRO A 86 -6.01 -7.64 18.17
N ALA A 87 -6.08 -7.96 16.87
CA ALA A 87 -6.82 -7.22 15.86
C ALA A 87 -8.21 -7.84 15.55
N TYR A 88 -8.76 -8.67 16.45
CA TYR A 88 -10.06 -9.33 16.26
C TYR A 88 -11.18 -8.32 16.05
N VAL A 89 -11.94 -8.51 14.96
CA VAL A 89 -13.15 -7.74 14.68
C VAL A 89 -14.35 -8.70 14.68
N PRO A 90 -15.29 -8.57 15.63
CA PRO A 90 -16.47 -9.44 15.67
C PRO A 90 -17.36 -9.18 14.46
N LEU A 91 -17.85 -10.26 13.83
CA LEU A 91 -18.63 -10.24 12.59
C LEU A 91 -19.93 -9.40 12.66
N LYS A 92 -20.40 -9.04 13.87
CA LYS A 92 -21.63 -8.27 14.10
C LYS A 92 -21.43 -6.77 14.23
N ALA A 93 -20.20 -6.27 14.12
CA ALA A 93 -19.94 -4.84 14.14
C ALA A 93 -20.02 -4.23 12.72
N GLU A 94 -21.02 -4.64 11.92
CA GLU A 94 -21.47 -3.78 10.83
C GLU A 94 -22.24 -2.63 11.48
N LEU A 95 -21.64 -1.45 11.47
CA LEU A 95 -22.25 -0.20 11.89
C LEU A 95 -23.66 -0.10 11.29
N GLN A 96 -24.70 -0.14 12.13
CA GLN A 96 -25.98 0.48 11.79
C GLN A 96 -25.70 1.97 11.62
N ILE A 97 -25.34 2.37 10.41
CA ILE A 97 -25.42 3.77 9.99
C ILE A 97 -26.92 4.01 9.83
N PRO A 98 -27.54 4.89 10.65
CA PRO A 98 -28.95 5.21 10.47
C PRO A 98 -29.07 5.88 9.10
N ILE A 99 -29.72 5.20 8.16
CA ILE A 99 -30.21 5.83 6.94
C ILE A 99 -31.51 6.51 7.38
N GLU A 100 -31.50 7.85 7.45
CA GLU A 100 -32.71 8.67 7.50
C GLU A 100 -33.52 8.51 6.21
#